data_AF-A0A7S1SPG9-F1
#
_entry.id   AF-A0A7S1SPG9-F1
#
_cell.length_a   1.000
_cell.length_b   1.000
_cell.length_c   1.000
_cell.angle_alpha   90.00
_cell.angle_beta   90.00
_cell.angle_gamma   90.00
#
_symmetry.space_group_name_H-M   'P 1'
#
loop_
_entity.id
_entity.type
_entity.pdbx_description
1 polymer ?
#
loop_
_entity_poly.entity_id
_entity_poly.type
_entity_poly.pdbx_seq_one_letter_code
_entity_poly.pdbx_strand_id
1 'polypeptide(L)'
;DAQASAPARFFLPRREETDGVGPADTCPGCPDRWKLPSNLTGIQDMSSDLQRMRSLVSAHDGLHFLSGAGLVLSIWLLLHHWSWQPRVGVILRTLAGAAGDLVVLAIVALGTIFLFAALGHVLLGDVYGSFSTFQGAVYELLIVSLTGGGMSGIHQAVADRGREQLATVLILQRAYYVVVVLLLVLMIPSFLFALLVWQSPGSQVLSKKAPSILRELSGVFHDGVARVRRRHPRPVIAASLHNIGSRKLLASSKRMRAASESTAPEEDKRLATLEAASDSFTSISRQLLRGSTDDGPVGVGNREGMSWRAVTGRQTGNNSPLASREASVASVRALSAPVT
;
A
#
# COMPACT_ATOMS: atom_id res chain seq x y z
N ASP A 1 46.34 -25.61 13.59
CA ASP A 1 44.96 -25.09 13.43
C ASP A 1 44.85 -23.62 13.02
N ALA A 2 45.82 -22.74 13.31
CA ALA A 2 45.78 -21.33 12.87
C ALA A 2 46.03 -21.08 11.36
N GLN A 3 46.33 -22.13 10.58
CA GLN A 3 46.65 -22.02 9.14
C GLN A 3 45.42 -22.18 8.22
N ALA A 4 44.25 -22.53 8.76
CA ALA A 4 43.03 -22.70 7.97
C ALA A 4 42.28 -21.40 7.67
N SER A 5 42.64 -20.30 8.35
CA SER A 5 41.82 -19.07 8.37
C SER A 5 42.41 -17.89 7.59
N ALA A 6 43.54 -18.07 6.90
CA ALA A 6 44.19 -16.97 6.17
C ALA A 6 43.68 -16.89 4.72
N PRO A 7 42.83 -15.90 4.36
CA PRO A 7 42.31 -15.74 2.99
C PRO A 7 43.41 -15.46 1.96
N ALA A 8 44.60 -15.04 2.41
CA ALA A 8 45.77 -14.81 1.57
C ALA A 8 46.35 -16.08 0.92
N ARG A 9 46.04 -17.29 1.42
CA ARG A 9 46.59 -18.54 0.88
C ARG A 9 46.08 -18.87 -0.53
N PHE A 10 44.89 -18.40 -0.90
CA PHE A 10 44.37 -18.56 -2.25
C PHE A 10 45.08 -17.68 -3.29
N PHE A 11 45.83 -16.66 -2.85
CA PHE A 11 46.54 -15.74 -3.74
C PHE A 11 48.01 -16.09 -3.96
N LEU A 12 48.55 -17.06 -3.20
CA LEU A 12 49.92 -17.50 -3.34
C LEU A 12 49.94 -18.88 -3.99
N PRO A 13 50.71 -19.08 -5.08
CA PRO A 13 50.92 -20.40 -5.64
C PRO A 13 51.38 -21.34 -4.53
N ARG A 14 50.68 -22.48 -4.37
CA ARG A 14 51.13 -23.51 -3.45
C ARG A 14 52.53 -23.90 -3.91
N ARG A 15 53.52 -23.71 -3.05
CA ARG A 15 54.87 -24.22 -3.30
C ARG A 15 54.71 -25.73 -3.36
N GLU A 16 54.60 -26.29 -4.56
CA GLU A 16 54.63 -27.73 -4.75
C GLU A 16 55.97 -28.16 -4.17
N GLU A 17 55.91 -28.86 -3.03
CA GLU A 17 56.98 -29.75 -2.62
C GLU A 17 57.07 -30.77 -3.73
N THR A 18 57.94 -30.49 -4.68
CA THR A 18 58.43 -31.46 -5.65
C THR A 18 59.17 -32.48 -4.80
N ASP A 19 58.44 -33.51 -4.38
CA ASP A 19 58.97 -34.71 -3.78
C ASP A 19 60.01 -35.28 -4.75
N GLY A 20 61.29 -34.96 -4.54
CA GLY A 20 62.36 -35.73 -5.16
C GLY A 20 63.69 -35.07 -5.47
N VAL A 21 63.84 -33.75 -5.52
CA VAL A 21 65.18 -33.14 -5.72
C VAL A 21 65.30 -31.83 -4.94
N GLY A 22 66.02 -31.89 -3.83
CA GLY A 22 66.38 -30.73 -3.02
C GLY A 22 67.45 -29.84 -3.67
N PRO A 23 68.01 -28.91 -2.89
CA PRO A 23 67.95 -27.47 -3.10
C PRO A 23 69.14 -26.96 -3.93
N ALA A 24 68.89 -26.29 -5.05
CA ALA A 24 69.95 -25.55 -5.72
C ALA A 24 69.37 -24.34 -6.48
N ASP A 25 69.92 -23.18 -6.16
CA ASP A 25 70.01 -22.00 -7.03
C ASP A 25 68.81 -21.05 -7.15
N THR A 26 68.17 -20.70 -6.04
CA THR A 26 67.70 -19.30 -5.90
C THR A 26 68.70 -18.51 -5.09
N CYS A 27 69.81 -18.13 -5.73
CA CYS A 27 70.65 -17.06 -5.20
C CYS A 27 69.77 -15.78 -5.04
N PRO A 28 69.93 -15.01 -3.95
CA PRO A 28 69.28 -13.71 -3.85
C PRO A 28 69.74 -12.82 -5.02
N GLY A 29 68.85 -12.55 -5.98
CA GLY A 29 69.15 -11.78 -7.19
C GLY A 29 69.15 -12.58 -8.50
N CYS A 30 68.98 -13.91 -8.46
CA CYS A 30 68.86 -14.72 -9.66
C CYS A 30 67.62 -14.28 -10.49
N PRO A 31 67.76 -14.00 -11.80
CA PRO A 31 66.70 -13.43 -12.64
C PRO A 31 65.45 -14.32 -12.75
N ASP A 32 65.61 -15.62 -12.50
CA ASP A 32 64.54 -16.61 -12.57
C ASP A 32 63.68 -16.67 -11.31
N ARG A 33 64.08 -16.00 -10.21
CA ARG A 33 63.28 -15.92 -8.97
C ARG A 33 61.92 -15.24 -9.17
N TRP A 34 61.86 -14.28 -10.10
CA TRP A 34 60.65 -13.52 -10.41
C TRP A 34 59.88 -14.08 -11.61
N LYS A 35 60.35 -15.18 -12.21
CA LYS A 35 59.57 -15.86 -13.24
C LYS A 35 58.36 -16.49 -12.57
N LEU A 36 57.17 -16.15 -13.08
CA LEU A 36 55.96 -16.86 -12.69
C LEU A 36 56.17 -18.35 -12.93
N PRO A 37 55.65 -19.23 -12.05
CA PRO A 37 55.59 -20.65 -12.32
C PRO A 37 55.00 -20.89 -13.71
N SER A 38 55.59 -21.77 -14.51
CA SER A 38 55.06 -22.15 -15.83
C SER A 38 53.67 -22.79 -15.74
N ASN A 39 53.27 -23.22 -14.54
CA ASN A 39 51.96 -23.75 -14.24
C ASN A 39 50.93 -22.60 -14.07
N LEU A 40 50.23 -22.27 -15.15
CA LEU A 40 49.18 -21.23 -15.20
C LEU A 40 47.81 -21.72 -14.71
N THR A 41 47.69 -22.99 -14.27
CA THR A 41 46.39 -23.59 -13.86
C THR A 41 45.67 -22.78 -12.80
N GLY A 42 46.38 -22.28 -11.78
CA GLY A 42 45.79 -21.45 -10.72
C GLY A 42 45.20 -20.12 -11.20
N ILE A 43 45.77 -19.52 -12.26
CA ILE A 43 45.22 -18.29 -12.86
C ILE A 43 43.94 -18.59 -13.63
N GLN A 44 43.90 -19.73 -14.33
CA GLN A 44 42.72 -20.17 -15.05
C GLN A 44 41.57 -20.48 -14.07
N ASP A 45 41.85 -21.17 -12.97
CA ASP A 45 40.87 -21.45 -11.91
C ASP A 45 40.32 -20.16 -11.31
N MET A 46 41.20 -19.21 -10.97
CA MET A 46 40.80 -17.89 -10.47
C MET A 46 39.92 -17.12 -11.48
N SER A 47 40.24 -17.18 -12.77
CA SER A 47 39.41 -16.54 -13.80
C SER A 47 38.01 -17.16 -13.87
N SER A 48 37.91 -18.48 -13.70
CA SER A 48 36.64 -19.20 -13.69
C SER A 48 35.80 -18.86 -12.47
N ASP A 49 36.43 -18.70 -11.30
CA ASP A 49 35.76 -18.30 -10.07
C ASP A 49 35.29 -16.84 -10.11
N LEU A 50 36.07 -15.93 -10.70
CA LEU A 50 35.64 -14.54 -10.93
C LEU A 50 34.45 -14.47 -11.90
N GLN A 51 34.42 -15.31 -12.93
CA GLN A 51 33.27 -15.40 -13.83
C GLN A 51 32.02 -15.94 -13.11
N ARG A 52 32.18 -16.97 -12.26
CA ARG A 52 31.10 -17.48 -11.40
C ARG A 52 30.59 -16.40 -10.47
N MET A 53 31.48 -15.64 -9.81
CA MET A 53 31.10 -14.55 -8.92
C MET A 53 30.32 -13.46 -9.68
N ARG A 54 30.76 -13.08 -10.88
CA ARG A 54 29.99 -12.13 -11.74
C ARG A 54 28.61 -12.66 -12.10
N SER A 55 28.50 -13.95 -12.42
CA SER A 55 27.21 -14.56 -12.73
C SER A 55 26.27 -14.59 -11.51
N LEU A 56 26.82 -14.83 -10.30
CA LEU A 56 26.07 -14.76 -9.06
C LEU A 56 25.60 -13.34 -8.75
N VAL A 57 26.44 -12.33 -8.95
CA VAL A 57 26.06 -10.92 -8.77
C VAL A 57 24.96 -10.54 -9.75
N SER A 58 25.09 -10.91 -11.03
CA SER A 58 24.05 -10.64 -12.03
C SER A 58 22.73 -11.34 -11.71
N ALA A 59 22.77 -12.59 -11.22
CA ALA A 59 21.58 -13.29 -10.75
C ALA A 59 20.97 -12.63 -9.50
N HIS A 60 21.80 -12.14 -8.59
CA HIS A 60 21.38 -11.42 -7.40
C HIS A 60 20.68 -10.10 -7.76
N ASP A 61 21.24 -9.33 -8.69
CA ASP A 61 20.64 -8.11 -9.21
C ASP A 61 19.30 -8.39 -9.89
N GLY A 62 19.22 -9.48 -10.66
CA GLY A 62 17.97 -9.95 -11.27
C GLY A 62 16.89 -10.31 -10.25
N LEU A 63 17.29 -10.95 -9.14
CA LEU A 63 16.37 -11.28 -8.05
C LEU A 63 15.85 -10.02 -7.35
N HIS A 64 16.73 -9.05 -7.08
CA HIS A 64 16.33 -7.75 -6.51
C HIS A 64 15.36 -7.01 -7.42
N PHE A 65 15.65 -6.96 -8.72
CA PHE A 65 14.76 -6.38 -9.71
C PHE A 65 13.38 -7.04 -9.70
N LEU A 66 13.33 -8.38 -9.72
CA LEU A 66 12.06 -9.12 -9.70
C LEU A 66 11.29 -8.93 -8.38
N SER A 67 12.00 -8.87 -7.26
CA SER A 67 11.41 -8.58 -5.94
C SER A 67 10.83 -7.17 -5.88
N GLY A 68 11.52 -6.17 -6.45
CA GLY A 68 11.04 -4.80 -6.56
C GLY A 68 9.81 -4.70 -7.45
N ALA A 69 9.81 -5.39 -8.59
CA ALA A 69 8.66 -5.48 -9.48
C ALA A 69 7.45 -6.14 -8.80
N GLY A 70 7.68 -7.22 -8.05
CA GLY A 70 6.65 -7.88 -7.24
C GLY A 70 6.05 -6.96 -6.17
N LEU A 71 6.88 -6.12 -5.54
CA LEU A 71 6.44 -5.12 -4.57
C LEU A 71 5.58 -4.05 -5.24
N VAL A 72 6.00 -3.50 -6.39
CA VAL A 72 5.22 -2.52 -7.16
C VAL A 72 3.87 -3.10 -7.60
N LEU A 73 3.85 -4.34 -8.07
CA LEU A 73 2.60 -5.03 -8.46
C LEU A 73 1.69 -5.28 -7.25
N SER A 74 2.26 -5.60 -6.08
CA SER A 74 1.50 -5.77 -4.84
C SER A 74 0.88 -4.45 -4.38
N ILE A 75 1.59 -3.32 -4.51
CA ILE A 75 1.05 -1.98 -4.28
C ILE A 75 -0.08 -1.68 -5.26
N TRP A 76 0.11 -1.97 -6.55
CA TRP A 76 -0.95 -1.78 -7.56
C TRP A 76 -2.21 -2.58 -7.24
N LEU A 77 -2.06 -3.86 -6.88
CA LEU A 77 -3.16 -4.70 -6.42
C LEU A 77 -3.83 -4.11 -5.17
N LEU A 78 -3.06 -3.59 -4.22
CA LEU A 78 -3.61 -2.93 -3.03
C LEU A 78 -4.43 -1.68 -3.40
N LEU A 79 -3.93 -0.83 -4.29
CA LEU A 79 -4.68 0.33 -4.80
C LEU A 79 -5.99 -0.10 -5.47
N HIS A 80 -5.95 -1.19 -6.24
CA HIS A 80 -7.15 -1.73 -6.86
C HIS A 80 -8.17 -2.20 -5.82
N HIS A 81 -7.73 -2.89 -4.77
CA HIS A 81 -8.63 -3.32 -3.68
C HIS A 81 -9.16 -2.13 -2.85
N TRP A 82 -8.40 -1.04 -2.72
CA TRP A 82 -8.83 0.19 -2.04
C TRP A 82 -9.89 0.99 -2.79
N SER A 83 -10.25 0.60 -4.03
CA SER A 83 -11.34 1.23 -4.77
C SER A 83 -12.71 1.09 -4.10
N TRP A 84 -12.82 0.28 -3.04
CA TRP A 84 -14.01 0.19 -2.18
C TRP A 84 -14.35 1.50 -1.47
N GLN A 85 -13.38 2.38 -1.23
CA GLN A 85 -13.68 3.69 -0.65
C GLN A 85 -14.18 4.65 -1.74
N PRO A 86 -15.40 5.24 -1.61
CA PRO A 86 -15.96 6.13 -2.63
C PRO A 86 -15.04 7.30 -2.99
N ARG A 87 -14.27 7.81 -2.01
CA ARG A 87 -13.32 8.92 -2.22
C ARG A 87 -12.11 8.51 -3.07
N VAL A 88 -11.55 7.33 -2.83
CA VAL A 88 -10.39 6.80 -3.58
C VAL A 88 -10.82 6.34 -4.97
N GLY A 89 -12.02 5.76 -5.09
CA GLY A 89 -12.61 5.35 -6.36
C GLY A 89 -12.82 6.51 -7.34
N VAL A 90 -13.11 7.72 -6.85
CA VAL A 90 -13.20 8.93 -7.69
C VAL A 90 -11.85 9.26 -8.33
N ILE A 91 -10.76 9.20 -7.56
CA ILE A 91 -9.39 9.48 -8.04
C ILE A 91 -8.96 8.44 -9.09
N LEU A 92 -9.19 7.15 -8.81
CA LEU A 92 -8.89 6.07 -9.75
C LEU A 92 -9.69 6.20 -11.04
N ARG A 93 -10.97 6.60 -10.97
CA ARG A 93 -11.81 6.82 -12.15
C ARG A 93 -11.39 8.05 -12.96
N THR A 94 -11.00 9.14 -12.31
CA THR A 94 -10.43 10.30 -13.03
C THR A 94 -9.14 9.94 -13.72
N LEU A 95 -8.28 9.17 -13.05
CA LEU A 95 -7.00 8.75 -13.62
C LEU A 95 -7.19 7.77 -14.77
N ALA A 96 -8.12 6.83 -14.64
CA ALA A 96 -8.48 5.90 -15.71
C ALA A 96 -9.11 6.62 -16.91
N GLY A 97 -9.95 7.63 -16.67
CA GLY A 97 -10.51 8.48 -17.74
C GLY A 97 -9.44 9.33 -18.44
N ALA A 98 -8.47 9.85 -17.68
CA ALA A 98 -7.34 10.60 -18.21
C ALA A 98 -6.25 9.73 -18.86
N ALA A 99 -6.27 8.41 -18.67
CA ALA A 99 -5.15 7.53 -19.04
C ALA A 99 -4.80 7.60 -20.53
N GLY A 100 -5.80 7.67 -21.42
CA GLY A 100 -5.56 7.80 -22.85
C GLY A 100 -4.84 9.10 -23.21
N ASP A 101 -5.33 10.23 -22.69
CA ASP A 101 -4.73 11.55 -22.92
C ASP A 101 -3.32 11.64 -22.29
N LEU A 102 -3.13 11.03 -21.11
CA LEU A 102 -1.84 10.96 -20.43
C LEU A 102 -0.81 10.16 -21.23
N VAL A 103 -1.21 9.08 -21.91
CA VAL A 103 -0.30 8.30 -22.78
C VAL A 103 0.15 9.15 -23.96
N VAL A 104 -0.77 9.88 -24.61
CA VAL A 104 -0.41 10.77 -25.72
C VAL A 104 0.52 11.88 -25.25
N LEU A 105 0.21 12.52 -24.11
CA LEU A 105 1.09 13.53 -23.51
C LEU A 105 2.47 12.94 -23.18
N ALA A 106 2.54 11.72 -22.64
CA ALA A 106 3.80 11.07 -22.31
C ALA A 106 4.65 10.80 -23.56
N ILE A 107 4.03 10.36 -24.68
CA ILE A 107 4.74 10.16 -25.95
C ILE A 107 5.31 11.48 -26.46
N VAL A 108 4.51 12.55 -26.45
CA VAL A 108 4.96 13.88 -26.88
C VAL A 108 6.07 14.40 -25.96
N ALA A 109 5.89 14.30 -24.65
CA ALA A 109 6.88 14.73 -23.66
C ALA A 109 8.21 13.99 -23.84
N LEU A 110 8.18 12.65 -23.92
CA LEU A 110 9.38 11.85 -24.15
C LEU A 110 10.04 12.22 -25.48
N GLY A 111 9.27 12.37 -26.56
CA GLY A 111 9.78 12.80 -27.86
C GLY A 111 10.50 14.15 -27.80
N THR A 112 9.91 15.13 -27.10
CA THR A 112 10.56 16.43 -26.88
C THR A 112 11.82 16.30 -26.03
N ILE A 113 11.81 15.51 -24.96
CA ILE A 113 12.98 15.26 -24.11
C ILE A 113 14.11 14.64 -24.93
N PHE A 114 13.83 13.64 -25.78
CA PHE A 114 14.86 13.03 -26.64
C PHE A 114 15.46 14.03 -27.63
N LEU A 115 14.63 14.89 -28.23
CA LEU A 115 15.09 15.90 -29.17
C LEU A 115 15.98 16.95 -28.47
N PHE A 116 15.54 17.45 -27.31
CA PHE A 116 16.32 18.39 -26.51
C PHE A 116 17.56 17.74 -25.91
N ALA A 117 17.54 16.45 -25.58
CA ALA A 117 18.71 15.72 -25.10
C ALA A 117 19.78 15.63 -26.18
N ALA A 118 19.40 15.35 -27.44
CA ALA A 118 20.33 15.33 -28.55
C ALA A 118 20.96 16.71 -28.78
N LEU A 119 20.12 17.77 -28.79
CA LEU A 119 20.58 19.14 -28.94
C LEU A 119 21.48 19.57 -27.78
N GLY A 120 21.10 19.25 -26.55
CA GLY A 120 21.87 19.55 -25.35
C GLY A 120 23.19 18.79 -25.31
N HIS A 121 23.23 17.52 -25.74
CA HIS A 121 24.46 16.74 -25.82
C HIS A 121 25.48 17.40 -26.76
N VAL A 122 25.01 17.94 -27.89
CA VAL A 122 25.86 18.68 -28.84
C VAL A 122 26.27 20.05 -28.29
N LEU A 123 25.38 20.77 -27.61
CA LEU A 123 25.65 22.14 -27.14
C LEU A 123 26.42 22.22 -25.82
N LEU A 124 26.23 21.27 -24.91
CA LEU A 124 26.70 21.31 -23.52
C LEU A 124 27.58 20.12 -23.14
N GLY A 125 27.76 19.14 -24.03
CA GLY A 125 28.45 17.88 -23.71
C GLY A 125 29.94 18.04 -23.38
N ASP A 126 30.57 19.13 -23.80
CA ASP A 126 31.96 19.46 -23.48
C ASP A 126 32.13 20.20 -22.14
N VAL A 127 31.06 20.78 -21.59
CA VAL A 127 31.10 21.52 -20.31
C VAL A 127 30.59 20.69 -19.17
N TYR A 128 29.46 20.01 -19.39
CA TYR A 128 28.68 19.46 -18.30
C TYR A 128 28.68 17.94 -18.39
N GLY A 129 29.26 17.30 -17.37
CA GLY A 129 29.49 15.86 -17.34
C GLY A 129 28.22 15.04 -17.60
N SER A 130 27.06 15.46 -17.08
CA SER A 130 25.79 14.77 -17.36
C SER A 130 25.42 14.78 -18.85
N PHE A 131 25.79 15.82 -19.59
CA PHE A 131 25.53 15.92 -21.03
C PHE A 131 26.67 15.34 -21.89
N SER A 132 27.75 14.83 -21.30
CA SER A 132 28.87 14.22 -22.04
C SER A 132 28.47 12.92 -22.75
N THR A 133 27.41 12.25 -22.29
CA THR A 133 26.82 11.08 -22.95
C THR A 133 25.36 11.36 -23.25
N PHE A 134 24.85 10.85 -24.37
CA PHE A 134 23.44 11.01 -24.74
C PHE A 134 22.51 10.43 -23.67
N GLN A 135 22.85 9.27 -23.10
CA GLN A 135 22.09 8.66 -22.00
C GLN A 135 22.03 9.56 -20.77
N GLY A 136 23.15 10.18 -20.39
CA GLY A 136 23.20 11.14 -19.30
C GLY A 136 22.35 12.38 -19.58
N ALA A 137 22.38 12.90 -20.81
CA ALA A 137 21.58 14.06 -21.21
C ALA A 137 20.07 13.78 -21.11
N VAL A 138 19.62 12.59 -21.55
CA VAL A 138 18.22 12.17 -21.42
C VAL A 138 17.82 12.04 -19.95
N TYR A 139 18.67 11.42 -19.13
CA TYR A 139 18.42 11.24 -17.71
C TYR A 139 18.31 12.58 -16.97
N GLU A 140 19.23 13.50 -17.24
CA GLU A 140 19.24 14.84 -16.63
C GLU A 140 17.99 15.64 -17.01
N LEU A 141 17.60 15.65 -18.30
CA LEU A 141 16.38 16.34 -18.74
C LEU A 141 15.10 15.71 -18.17
N LEU A 142 15.09 14.41 -17.94
CA LEU A 142 13.96 13.71 -17.30
C LEU A 142 13.84 14.10 -15.82
N ILE A 143 14.96 14.22 -15.10
CA ILE A 143 14.98 14.74 -13.72
C ILE A 143 14.49 16.19 -13.68
N VAL A 144 14.99 17.04 -14.58
CA VAL A 144 14.60 18.44 -14.69
C VAL A 144 13.10 18.57 -14.95
N SER A 145 12.54 17.77 -15.86
CA SER A 145 11.10 17.84 -16.17
C SER A 145 10.20 17.38 -15.01
N LEU A 146 10.60 16.32 -14.28
CA LEU A 146 9.78 15.75 -13.19
C LEU A 146 9.88 16.51 -11.87
N THR A 147 11.09 16.96 -11.51
CA THR A 147 11.37 17.50 -10.17
C THR A 147 11.73 18.98 -10.20
N GLY A 148 12.04 19.55 -11.37
CA GLY A 148 12.73 20.84 -11.47
C GLY A 148 14.16 20.80 -10.91
N GLY A 149 14.63 19.64 -10.43
CA GLY A 149 15.99 19.41 -9.94
C GLY A 149 17.00 19.38 -11.09
N GLY A 150 18.28 19.61 -10.79
CA GLY A 150 19.36 19.61 -11.81
C GLY A 150 19.53 20.93 -12.57
N MET A 151 18.59 21.87 -12.45
CA MET A 151 18.68 23.20 -13.08
C MET A 151 19.89 24.02 -12.67
N SER A 152 20.35 23.89 -11.42
CA SER A 152 21.54 24.59 -10.94
C SER A 152 22.80 24.19 -11.70
N GLY A 153 22.95 22.89 -12.03
CA GLY A 153 24.10 22.38 -12.79
C GLY A 153 24.12 22.89 -14.22
N ILE A 154 22.97 22.87 -14.90
CA ILE A 154 22.85 23.41 -16.26
C ILE A 154 23.06 24.93 -16.27
N HIS A 155 22.50 25.65 -15.29
CA HIS A 155 22.68 27.09 -15.18
C HIS A 155 24.14 27.47 -14.96
N GLN A 156 24.84 26.78 -14.04
CA GLN A 156 26.27 26.98 -13.80
C GLN A 156 27.09 26.68 -15.05
N ALA A 157 26.81 25.58 -15.75
CA ALA A 157 27.49 25.25 -17.01
C ALA A 157 27.31 26.32 -18.10
N VAL A 158 26.16 27.00 -18.14
CA VAL A 158 25.88 28.10 -19.07
C VAL A 158 26.44 29.45 -18.57
N ALA A 159 26.52 29.66 -17.27
CA ALA A 159 26.96 30.91 -16.63
C ALA A 159 28.49 31.02 -16.50
N ASP A 160 29.17 29.91 -16.18
CA ASP A 160 30.60 29.88 -15.88
C ASP A 160 31.49 29.91 -17.14
N ARG A 161 30.89 29.82 -18.34
CA ARG A 161 31.64 29.99 -19.60
C ARG A 161 32.10 31.45 -19.78
N GLY A 162 33.40 31.64 -19.58
CA GLY A 162 34.11 32.91 -19.75
C GLY A 162 34.19 33.40 -21.20
N ARG A 163 34.66 34.65 -21.35
CA ARG A 163 34.68 35.51 -22.55
C ARG A 163 35.41 34.96 -23.80
N GLU A 164 35.98 33.77 -23.75
CA GLU A 164 36.80 33.21 -24.82
C GLU A 164 36.03 32.43 -25.88
N GLN A 165 34.72 32.24 -25.69
CA GLN A 165 33.87 31.58 -26.69
C GLN A 165 33.22 32.54 -27.68
N LEU A 166 32.98 32.03 -28.88
CA LEU A 166 32.21 32.72 -29.91
C LEU A 166 30.85 33.14 -29.35
N ALA A 167 30.52 34.44 -29.44
CA ALA A 167 29.30 35.01 -28.87
C ALA A 167 28.02 34.25 -29.30
N THR A 168 27.99 33.74 -30.53
CA THR A 168 26.88 32.94 -31.07
C THR A 168 26.62 31.67 -30.25
N VAL A 169 27.67 30.97 -29.80
CA VAL A 169 27.53 29.73 -29.01
C VAL A 169 26.92 30.05 -27.65
N LEU A 170 27.38 31.13 -26.99
CA LEU A 170 26.84 31.57 -25.71
C LEU A 170 25.36 31.96 -25.82
N ILE A 171 24.97 32.67 -26.87
CA ILE A 171 23.57 33.03 -27.12
C ILE A 171 22.73 31.77 -27.33
N LEU A 172 23.22 30.82 -28.13
CA LEU A 172 22.51 29.57 -28.41
C LEU A 172 22.33 28.70 -27.15
N GLN A 173 23.35 28.61 -26.30
CA GLN A 173 23.28 27.89 -25.02
C GLN A 173 22.29 28.54 -24.04
N ARG A 174 22.27 29.87 -23.95
CA ARG A 174 21.30 30.61 -23.14
C ARG A 174 19.88 30.45 -23.67
N ALA A 175 19.70 30.55 -24.98
CA ALA A 175 18.41 30.31 -25.63
C ALA A 175 17.92 28.89 -25.37
N TYR A 176 18.80 27.89 -25.53
CA TYR A 176 18.52 26.49 -25.20
C TYR A 176 18.05 26.35 -23.75
N TYR A 177 18.79 26.91 -22.78
CA TYR A 177 18.40 26.86 -21.36
C TYR A 177 17.00 27.43 -21.14
N VAL A 178 16.72 28.64 -21.64
CA VAL A 178 15.41 29.30 -21.46
C VAL A 178 14.28 28.49 -22.09
N VAL A 179 14.48 27.97 -23.31
CA VAL A 179 13.48 27.15 -24.01
C VAL A 179 13.22 25.85 -23.25
N VAL A 180 14.26 25.18 -22.78
CA VAL A 180 14.14 23.94 -21.99
C VAL A 180 13.38 24.19 -20.69
N VAL A 181 13.71 25.26 -19.95
CA VAL A 181 13.00 25.64 -18.72
C VAL A 181 11.52 25.90 -19.02
N LEU A 182 11.23 26.72 -20.03
CA LEU A 182 9.87 27.10 -20.39
C LEU A 182 9.05 25.90 -20.85
N LEU A 183 9.63 25.01 -21.67
CA LEU A 183 8.89 23.89 -22.24
C LEU A 183 8.77 22.72 -21.24
N LEU A 184 9.88 22.26 -20.66
CA LEU A 184 9.89 21.06 -19.82
C LEU A 184 9.38 21.28 -18.41
N VAL A 185 9.59 22.47 -17.83
CA VAL A 185 9.23 22.74 -16.42
C VAL A 185 7.95 23.54 -16.29
N LEU A 186 7.69 24.47 -17.21
CA LEU A 186 6.45 25.24 -17.16
C LEU A 186 5.34 24.61 -18.01
N MET A 187 5.61 24.34 -19.29
CA MET A 187 4.56 23.92 -20.24
C MET A 187 4.06 22.50 -19.98
N ILE A 188 4.95 21.49 -20.00
CA ILE A 188 4.54 20.07 -19.87
C ILE A 188 3.77 19.81 -18.56
N PRO A 189 4.26 20.23 -17.37
CA PRO A 189 3.52 20.04 -16.13
C PRO A 189 2.19 20.80 -16.10
N SER A 190 2.12 22.00 -16.69
CA SER A 190 0.86 22.74 -16.81
C SER A 190 -0.17 22.00 -17.66
N PHE A 191 0.24 21.36 -18.76
CA PHE A 191 -0.65 20.50 -19.55
C PHE A 191 -1.07 19.24 -18.79
N LEU A 192 -0.16 18.62 -18.02
CA LEU A 192 -0.49 17.51 -17.15
C LEU A 192 -1.60 17.89 -16.15
N PHE A 193 -1.45 19.03 -15.46
CA PHE A 193 -2.46 19.54 -14.53
C PHE A 193 -3.76 19.90 -15.25
N ALA A 194 -3.69 20.51 -16.42
CA ALA A 194 -4.87 20.86 -17.21
C ALA A 194 -5.69 19.62 -17.60
N LEU A 195 -5.03 18.54 -18.05
CA LEU A 195 -5.70 17.28 -18.40
C LEU A 195 -6.34 16.62 -17.16
N LEU A 196 -5.65 16.63 -16.03
CA LEU A 196 -6.19 16.09 -14.77
C LEU A 196 -7.41 16.88 -14.29
N VAL A 197 -7.36 18.21 -14.37
CA VAL A 197 -8.48 19.09 -14.01
C VAL A 197 -9.64 18.90 -14.98
N TRP A 198 -9.38 18.75 -16.28
CA TRP A 198 -10.40 18.56 -17.31
C TRP A 198 -11.25 17.31 -17.06
N GLN A 199 -10.65 16.21 -16.59
CA GLN A 199 -11.35 14.96 -16.32
C GLN A 199 -12.07 14.95 -14.95
N SER A 200 -11.84 15.94 -14.09
CA SER A 200 -12.40 16.03 -12.73
C SER A 200 -13.94 16.22 -12.65
N PRO A 201 -14.60 17.03 -13.50
CA PRO A 201 -16.03 17.32 -13.33
C PRO A 201 -16.91 16.07 -13.45
N GLY A 202 -16.59 15.16 -14.38
CA GLY A 202 -17.35 13.93 -14.59
C GLY A 202 -17.36 13.00 -13.37
N SER A 203 -16.25 12.96 -12.63
CA SER A 203 -16.12 12.11 -11.44
C SER A 203 -16.75 12.74 -10.19
N GLN A 204 -16.73 14.07 -10.08
CA GLN A 204 -17.37 14.78 -8.96
C GLN A 204 -18.90 14.68 -9.02
N VAL A 205 -19.50 14.70 -10.21
CA VAL A 205 -20.95 14.49 -10.38
C VAL A 205 -21.36 13.10 -9.89
N LEU A 206 -20.54 12.08 -10.14
CA LEU A 206 -20.76 10.72 -9.64
C LEU A 206 -20.55 10.64 -8.13
N SER A 207 -19.55 11.34 -7.58
CA SER A 207 -19.31 11.40 -6.13
C SER A 207 -20.44 12.06 -5.37
N LYS A 208 -21.05 13.14 -5.90
CA LYS A 208 -22.17 13.82 -5.25
C LYS A 208 -23.45 12.96 -5.22
N LYS A 209 -23.56 12.01 -6.15
CA LYS A 209 -24.67 11.04 -6.21
C LYS A 209 -24.41 9.77 -5.40
N ALA A 210 -23.16 9.53 -4.96
CA ALA A 210 -22.82 8.36 -4.16
C ALA A 210 -23.35 8.52 -2.72
N PRO A 211 -24.04 7.50 -2.16
CA PRO A 211 -24.50 7.53 -0.78
C PRO A 211 -23.31 7.60 0.19
N SER A 212 -23.52 8.22 1.35
CA SER A 212 -22.49 8.29 2.39
C SER A 212 -22.11 6.88 2.88
N ILE A 213 -20.85 6.69 3.29
CA ILE A 213 -20.33 5.40 3.77
C ILE A 213 -21.21 4.80 4.86
N LEU A 214 -21.73 5.62 5.78
CA LEU A 214 -22.65 5.17 6.83
C LEU A 214 -23.97 4.63 6.28
N ARG A 215 -24.44 5.17 5.16
CA ARG A 215 -25.67 4.73 4.48
C ARG A 215 -25.46 3.42 3.72
N GLU A 216 -24.28 3.22 3.12
CA GLU A 216 -23.92 1.92 2.53
C GLU A 216 -23.70 0.84 3.60
N LEU A 217 -22.98 1.18 4.68
CA LEU A 217 -22.72 0.25 5.77
C LEU A 217 -24.01 -0.17 6.47
N SER A 218 -24.89 0.80 6.76
CA SER A 218 -26.22 0.52 7.31
C SER A 218 -27.07 -0.27 6.32
N GLY A 219 -26.98 -0.03 5.02
CA GLY A 219 -27.64 -0.84 4.00
C GLY A 219 -27.20 -2.30 4.03
N VAL A 220 -25.89 -2.56 4.05
CA VAL A 220 -25.33 -3.92 4.16
C VAL A 220 -25.74 -4.58 5.48
N PHE A 221 -25.72 -3.83 6.59
CA PHE A 221 -26.16 -4.33 7.88
C PHE A 221 -27.65 -4.66 7.88
N HIS A 222 -28.48 -3.80 7.30
CA HIS A 222 -29.92 -3.97 7.21
C HIS A 222 -30.30 -5.14 6.29
N ASP A 223 -29.58 -5.32 5.18
CA ASP A 223 -29.74 -6.46 4.27
C ASP A 223 -29.19 -7.76 4.86
N GLY A 224 -28.12 -7.69 5.66
CA GLY A 224 -27.61 -8.80 6.45
C GLY A 224 -28.62 -9.26 7.49
N VAL A 225 -29.16 -8.33 8.27
CA VAL A 225 -30.22 -8.58 9.26
C VAL A 225 -31.49 -9.08 8.59
N ALA A 226 -31.89 -8.51 7.44
CA ALA A 226 -33.05 -8.95 6.68
C ALA A 226 -32.86 -10.39 6.13
N ARG A 227 -31.66 -10.73 5.64
CA ARG A 227 -31.34 -12.10 5.20
C ARG A 227 -31.36 -13.10 6.34
N VAL A 228 -30.82 -12.75 7.51
CA VAL A 228 -30.88 -13.58 8.72
C VAL A 228 -32.33 -13.76 9.19
N ARG A 229 -33.12 -12.67 9.18
CA ARG A 229 -34.54 -12.69 9.55
C ARG A 229 -35.40 -13.50 8.57
N ARG A 230 -35.04 -13.55 7.29
CA ARG A 230 -35.70 -14.40 6.28
C ARG A 230 -35.32 -15.88 6.42
N ARG A 231 -34.08 -16.19 6.81
CA ARG A 231 -33.62 -17.56 7.07
C ARG A 231 -34.20 -18.16 8.36
N HIS A 232 -34.46 -17.33 9.36
CA HIS A 232 -35.11 -17.75 10.60
C HIS A 232 -36.41 -16.98 10.81
N PRO A 233 -37.51 -17.39 10.16
CA PRO A 233 -38.81 -16.83 10.46
C PRO A 233 -39.11 -17.03 11.95
N ARG A 234 -39.38 -15.91 12.64
CA ARG A 234 -39.68 -15.84 14.08
C ARG A 234 -40.64 -16.92 14.63
N PRO A 235 -41.63 -17.49 13.90
CA PRO A 235 -42.41 -18.61 14.42
C PRO A 235 -41.59 -19.85 14.76
N VAL A 236 -40.47 -20.11 14.07
CA VAL A 236 -39.64 -21.31 14.30
C VAL A 236 -38.81 -21.21 15.57
N ILE A 237 -38.32 -20.01 15.91
CA ILE A 237 -37.56 -19.78 17.15
C ILE A 237 -38.50 -19.78 18.36
N ALA A 238 -39.69 -19.17 18.23
CA ALA A 238 -40.70 -19.20 19.30
C ALA A 238 -41.24 -20.63 19.54
N ALA A 239 -41.49 -21.40 18.48
CA ALA A 239 -41.92 -22.80 18.60
C ALA A 239 -40.80 -23.70 19.17
N SER A 240 -39.54 -23.45 18.80
CA SER A 240 -38.39 -24.18 19.36
C SER A 240 -38.19 -23.91 20.86
N LEU A 241 -38.26 -22.64 21.28
CA LEU A 241 -38.15 -22.26 22.70
C LEU A 241 -39.31 -22.79 23.53
N HIS A 242 -40.54 -22.78 23.00
CA HIS A 242 -41.71 -23.35 23.67
C HIS A 242 -41.60 -24.89 23.81
N ASN A 243 -41.10 -25.58 22.79
CA ASN A 243 -40.89 -27.03 22.82
C ASN A 243 -39.73 -27.46 23.74
N ILE A 244 -38.70 -26.64 23.90
CA ILE A 244 -37.58 -26.92 24.82
C ILE A 244 -38.00 -26.68 26.29
N GLY A 245 -38.76 -25.63 26.57
CA GLY A 245 -39.28 -25.34 27.91
C GLY A 245 -40.26 -26.41 28.40
N SER A 246 -41.21 -26.82 27.56
CA SER A 246 -42.19 -27.86 27.89
C SER A 246 -41.56 -29.25 28.07
N ARG A 247 -40.55 -29.62 27.27
CA ARG A 247 -39.84 -30.91 27.43
C ARG A 247 -39.02 -30.98 28.71
N LYS A 248 -38.37 -29.88 29.12
CA LYS A 248 -37.62 -29.84 30.39
C LYS A 248 -38.55 -29.91 31.60
N LEU A 249 -39.71 -29.24 31.54
CA LEU A 249 -40.71 -29.29 32.60
C LEU A 249 -41.40 -30.67 32.69
N LEU A 250 -41.67 -31.32 31.56
CA LEU A 250 -42.18 -32.70 31.55
C LEU A 250 -41.15 -33.72 32.05
N ALA A 251 -39.87 -33.53 31.73
CA ALA A 251 -38.80 -34.38 32.24
C ALA A 251 -38.57 -34.19 33.74
N SER A 252 -38.66 -32.96 34.27
CA SER A 252 -38.57 -32.72 35.71
C SER A 252 -39.78 -33.26 36.46
N SER A 253 -40.99 -33.11 35.90
CA SER A 253 -42.23 -33.67 36.43
C SER A 253 -42.19 -35.20 36.52
N LYS A 254 -41.72 -35.90 35.48
CA LYS A 254 -41.56 -37.37 35.51
C LYS A 254 -40.51 -37.82 36.53
N ARG A 255 -39.41 -37.07 36.69
CA ARG A 255 -38.40 -37.38 37.71
C ARG A 255 -38.94 -37.17 39.14
N MET A 256 -39.75 -36.14 39.37
CA MET A 256 -40.40 -35.92 40.66
C MET A 256 -41.43 -37.00 41.00
N ARG A 257 -42.21 -37.49 40.01
CA ARG A 257 -43.12 -38.63 40.22
C ARG A 257 -42.37 -39.93 40.51
N ALA A 258 -41.30 -40.23 39.78
CA ALA A 258 -40.47 -41.42 40.05
C ALA A 258 -39.77 -41.35 41.42
N ALA A 259 -39.38 -40.15 41.87
CA ALA A 259 -38.83 -39.96 43.22
C ALA A 259 -39.89 -40.19 44.31
N SER A 260 -41.10 -39.67 44.11
CA SER A 260 -42.24 -39.83 45.03
C SER A 260 -42.72 -41.28 45.18
N GLU A 261 -42.54 -42.12 44.16
CA GLU A 261 -42.97 -43.52 44.20
C GLU A 261 -41.91 -44.44 44.86
N SER A 262 -40.66 -43.98 44.99
CA SER A 262 -39.57 -44.75 45.61
C SER A 262 -39.39 -44.52 47.11
N THR A 263 -40.03 -43.49 47.70
CA THR A 263 -39.88 -43.15 49.13
C THR A 263 -40.95 -43.74 50.04
N ALA A 264 -41.92 -44.47 49.49
CA ALA A 264 -43.10 -44.97 50.23
C ALA A 264 -42.83 -46.01 51.36
N PRO A 265 -41.68 -46.71 51.46
CA PRO A 265 -41.40 -47.53 52.66
C PRO A 265 -40.28 -46.96 53.56
N GLU A 266 -39.75 -45.77 53.27
CA GLU A 266 -38.61 -45.18 54.01
C GLU A 266 -38.96 -43.87 54.74
N GLU A 267 -40.23 -43.47 54.79
CA GLU A 267 -40.70 -42.32 55.57
C GLU A 267 -40.92 -42.64 57.06
N ASP A 268 -41.21 -43.88 57.43
CA ASP A 268 -41.37 -44.28 58.84
C ASP A 268 -40.05 -44.30 59.63
N LYS A 269 -38.90 -44.44 58.94
CA LYS A 269 -37.58 -44.42 59.60
C LYS A 269 -36.97 -43.03 59.73
N ARG A 270 -37.42 -42.05 58.92
CA ARG A 270 -36.86 -40.68 58.93
C ARG A 270 -37.55 -39.75 59.92
N LEU A 271 -38.79 -40.05 60.32
CA LEU A 271 -39.51 -39.29 61.34
C LEU A 271 -38.88 -39.43 62.73
N ALA A 272 -38.22 -40.56 63.04
CA ALA A 272 -37.49 -40.72 64.31
C ALA A 272 -36.14 -39.96 64.35
N THR A 273 -35.54 -39.64 63.20
CA THR A 273 -34.25 -38.93 63.13
C THR A 273 -34.37 -37.41 62.97
N LEU A 274 -35.55 -36.90 62.55
CA LEU A 274 -35.78 -35.47 62.37
C LEU A 274 -36.17 -34.74 63.67
N GLU A 275 -36.68 -35.47 64.67
CA GLU A 275 -36.93 -34.90 66.00
C GLU A 275 -35.62 -34.58 66.74
N ALA A 276 -34.56 -35.38 66.52
CA ALA A 276 -33.24 -35.14 67.12
C ALA A 276 -32.43 -34.00 66.45
N ALA A 277 -32.79 -33.58 65.23
CA ALA A 277 -32.07 -32.52 64.50
C ALA A 277 -32.71 -31.14 64.64
N SER A 278 -34.00 -31.07 65.02
CA SER A 278 -34.74 -29.81 65.21
C SER A 278 -34.25 -29.03 66.44
N ASP A 279 -33.82 -29.73 67.48
CA ASP A 279 -33.33 -29.11 68.73
C ASP A 279 -31.94 -28.47 68.58
N SER A 280 -31.19 -28.80 67.54
CA SER A 280 -29.86 -28.24 67.28
C SER A 280 -29.88 -26.89 66.56
N PHE A 281 -30.96 -26.54 65.85
CA PHE A 281 -30.97 -25.37 64.95
C PHE A 281 -31.53 -24.08 65.58
N THR A 282 -32.19 -24.19 66.74
CA THR A 282 -32.75 -23.07 67.49
C THR A 282 -31.73 -22.35 68.40
N SER A 283 -30.52 -22.90 68.58
CA SER A 283 -29.46 -22.26 69.36
C SER A 283 -28.57 -21.31 68.55
N ILE A 284 -28.39 -21.55 67.24
CA ILE A 284 -27.48 -20.78 66.38
C ILE A 284 -28.12 -19.48 65.87
N SER A 285 -29.44 -19.44 65.74
CA SER A 285 -30.18 -18.30 65.19
C SER A 285 -30.38 -17.13 66.19
N ARG A 286 -30.09 -17.31 67.49
CA ARG A 286 -30.14 -16.23 68.49
C ARG A 286 -28.83 -15.43 68.63
N GLN A 287 -27.73 -15.86 68.01
CA GLN A 287 -26.41 -15.23 68.20
C GLN A 287 -26.01 -14.23 67.11
N LEU A 288 -26.78 -14.07 66.02
CA LEU A 288 -26.40 -13.23 64.87
C LEU A 288 -27.29 -12.01 64.61
N LEU A 289 -28.26 -11.70 65.48
CA LEU A 289 -29.20 -10.57 65.31
C LEU A 289 -29.06 -9.47 66.38
N ARG A 290 -27.85 -9.27 66.93
CA ARG A 290 -27.56 -8.15 67.86
C ARG A 290 -26.25 -7.43 67.50
N GLY A 291 -26.39 -6.18 67.05
CA GLY A 291 -25.31 -5.22 66.75
C GLY A 291 -25.20 -4.96 65.24
N SER A 292 -25.18 -3.74 64.71
CA SER A 292 -24.86 -2.43 65.28
C SER A 292 -25.50 -1.35 64.40
N THR A 293 -26.03 -0.31 65.04
CA THR A 293 -26.50 0.97 64.51
C THR A 293 -25.34 1.98 64.37
N ASP A 294 -25.63 3.09 63.65
CA ASP A 294 -25.00 4.44 63.66
C ASP A 294 -23.65 4.61 62.92
N ASP A 295 -23.32 5.66 62.16
CA ASP A 295 -23.79 7.05 61.92
C ASP A 295 -23.47 7.42 60.43
N GLY A 296 -24.15 8.30 59.68
CA GLY A 296 -24.25 9.76 59.83
C GLY A 296 -23.87 10.48 58.49
N PRO A 297 -24.24 11.76 58.24
CA PRO A 297 -24.70 12.23 56.92
C PRO A 297 -23.96 13.45 56.32
N VAL A 298 -23.92 13.58 54.97
CA VAL A 298 -23.68 14.81 54.16
C VAL A 298 -24.15 14.49 52.73
N GLY A 299 -24.80 15.29 51.88
CA GLY A 299 -25.18 16.70 51.85
C GLY A 299 -25.72 17.01 50.44
N VAL A 300 -26.51 18.07 50.38
CA VAL A 300 -27.30 18.66 49.29
C VAL A 300 -26.56 18.88 47.95
N GLY A 301 -27.27 18.75 46.82
CA GLY A 301 -26.80 19.25 45.52
C GLY A 301 -27.79 19.16 44.36
N ASN A 302 -28.66 20.15 44.25
CA ASN A 302 -29.51 20.47 43.08
C ASN A 302 -28.72 20.53 41.75
N ARG A 303 -29.32 20.04 40.65
CA ARG A 303 -29.22 20.73 39.35
C ARG A 303 -30.33 20.35 38.38
N GLU A 304 -31.07 21.39 38.00
CA GLU A 304 -32.12 21.45 36.99
C GLU A 304 -31.56 21.37 35.56
N GLY A 305 -32.41 20.89 34.65
CA GLY A 305 -32.64 21.53 33.34
C GLY A 305 -31.62 21.31 32.22
N MET A 306 -32.05 20.63 31.15
CA MET A 306 -32.14 21.25 29.80
C MET A 306 -32.67 20.24 28.78
N SER A 307 -33.92 20.47 28.36
CA SER A 307 -34.53 19.87 27.17
C SER A 307 -34.16 20.70 25.93
N TRP A 308 -33.64 20.06 24.89
CA TRP A 308 -33.55 20.65 23.55
C TRP A 308 -34.58 20.03 22.62
N ARG A 309 -35.63 20.80 22.34
CA ARG A 309 -36.50 20.68 21.15
C ARG A 309 -35.83 21.45 20.00
N ALA A 310 -35.72 20.84 18.83
CA ALA A 310 -35.58 21.55 17.55
C ALA A 310 -36.30 20.72 16.47
N VAL A 311 -37.53 21.10 16.13
CA VAL A 311 -37.92 21.99 15.01
C VAL A 311 -37.95 21.23 13.67
N THR A 312 -39.16 20.82 13.31
CA THR A 312 -39.57 20.34 12.00
C THR A 312 -39.71 21.51 11.03
N GLY A 313 -38.85 21.58 10.01
CA GLY A 313 -38.97 22.48 8.87
C GLY A 313 -39.46 21.73 7.63
N ARG A 314 -40.77 21.83 7.38
CA ARG A 314 -41.46 21.38 6.17
C ARG A 314 -41.41 22.52 5.16
N GLN A 315 -40.79 22.33 3.99
CA GLN A 315 -40.99 23.23 2.86
C GLN A 315 -41.34 22.44 1.60
N THR A 316 -42.57 22.67 1.18
CA THR A 316 -43.24 22.20 -0.02
C THR A 316 -43.11 23.26 -1.12
N GLY A 317 -42.83 22.82 -2.34
CA GLY A 317 -42.91 23.57 -3.59
C GLY A 317 -42.34 22.67 -4.68
N ASN A 318 -43.12 21.88 -5.43
CA ASN A 318 -44.19 22.24 -6.38
C ASN A 318 -43.78 23.38 -7.31
N ASN A 319 -43.25 23.02 -8.48
CA ASN A 319 -43.64 23.56 -9.80
C ASN A 319 -43.00 22.69 -10.91
N SER A 320 -43.80 21.71 -11.34
CA SER A 320 -44.23 21.39 -12.70
C SER A 320 -43.26 21.23 -13.89
N PRO A 321 -43.68 20.46 -14.92
CA PRO A 321 -42.83 19.76 -15.87
C PRO A 321 -42.99 20.24 -17.32
N LEU A 322 -42.39 19.47 -18.24
CA LEU A 322 -42.67 19.34 -19.68
C LEU A 322 -41.85 20.16 -20.67
N ALA A 323 -41.32 19.39 -21.62
CA ALA A 323 -41.35 19.61 -23.07
C ALA A 323 -40.05 19.99 -23.78
N SER A 324 -39.67 19.05 -24.65
CA SER A 324 -39.23 19.25 -26.04
C SER A 324 -37.89 19.94 -26.29
N ARG A 325 -36.94 19.18 -26.86
CA ARG A 325 -36.72 19.24 -28.32
C ARG A 325 -35.83 18.11 -28.83
N GLU A 326 -36.40 17.38 -29.77
CA GLU A 326 -35.73 16.51 -30.72
C GLU A 326 -34.89 17.31 -31.73
N ALA A 327 -34.04 16.56 -32.44
CA ALA A 327 -33.52 16.81 -33.78
C ALA A 327 -32.33 17.78 -33.95
N SER A 328 -31.17 17.21 -34.28
CA SER A 328 -30.61 17.36 -35.63
C SER A 328 -29.55 16.30 -35.91
N VAL A 329 -29.95 15.36 -36.77
CA VAL A 329 -29.11 14.44 -37.55
C VAL A 329 -28.80 15.13 -38.89
N ALA A 330 -27.64 14.82 -39.47
CA ALA A 330 -27.19 15.12 -40.84
C ALA A 330 -26.86 16.59 -41.13
N SER A 331 -25.64 16.96 -41.52
CA SER A 331 -25.01 16.70 -42.84
C SER A 331 -23.73 17.55 -42.85
N VAL A 332 -22.57 17.15 -43.39
CA VAL A 332 -22.08 17.33 -44.78
C VAL A 332 -20.62 16.84 -44.72
N ARG A 333 -20.27 15.67 -45.23
CA ARG A 333 -19.82 15.37 -46.61
C ARG A 333 -18.59 16.15 -47.08
N ALA A 334 -17.48 15.42 -47.14
CA ALA A 334 -16.43 15.44 -48.18
C ALA A 334 -15.82 16.78 -48.61
N LEU A 335 -14.51 16.93 -48.35
CA LEU A 335 -13.59 17.56 -49.29
C LEU A 335 -12.24 16.84 -49.24
N SER A 336 -12.18 15.80 -50.07
CA SER A 336 -10.95 15.26 -50.67
C SER A 336 -10.66 16.06 -51.94
N ALA A 337 -9.48 16.68 -52.04
CA ALA A 337 -8.77 16.85 -53.30
C ALA A 337 -7.29 17.22 -53.03
N PRO A 338 -6.34 16.65 -53.80
CA PRO A 338 -4.91 16.93 -53.70
C PRO A 338 -4.51 18.10 -54.60
N VAL A 339 -3.41 18.79 -54.28
CA VAL A 339 -2.73 19.71 -55.19
C VAL A 339 -1.25 19.36 -55.20
N THR A 340 -0.84 18.93 -56.40
CA THR A 340 0.48 18.88 -57.07
C THR A 340 1.73 19.19 -56.26
#